data_AF-A0A6G0XPH4-F1
#
_entry.id   AF-A0A6G0XPH4-F1
#
_cell.length_a   1.000
_cell.length_b   1.000
_cell.length_c   1.000
_cell.angle_alpha   90.00
_cell.angle_beta   90.00
_cell.angle_gamma   90.00
#
_symmetry.space_group_name_H-M   'P 1'
#
loop_
_entity.id
_entity.type
_entity.pdbx_description
1 polymer ?
#
loop_
_entity_poly.entity_id
_entity_poly.type
_entity_poly.pdbx_seq_one_letter_code
_entity_poly.pdbx_strand_id
1 'polypeptide(L)'
;MGFGNRVVFVAWRDYVRETVKTRDTTTRKQQFDEQLAAQNRLAEIELGKLEAMNWVKKINPYTDEEYYQHFATGVMSAAPPPYWDDIQQGARTTLPPIK
;
A
#
# COMPACT_ATOMS: atom_id res chain seq x y z
N MET A 1 -54.87 -12.41 29.44
CA MET A 1 -54.38 -12.46 28.04
C MET A 1 -53.23 -11.46 27.84
N GLY A 2 -52.02 -11.73 28.35
CA GLY A 2 -50.90 -10.76 28.27
C GLY A 2 -49.50 -11.35 28.06
N PHE A 3 -49.34 -12.68 28.12
CA PHE A 3 -48.04 -13.33 28.00
C PHE A 3 -47.52 -13.41 26.56
N GLY A 4 -48.40 -13.59 25.57
CA GLY A 4 -48.02 -13.68 24.15
C GLY A 4 -47.35 -12.41 23.60
N ASN A 5 -47.92 -11.23 23.91
CA ASN A 5 -47.37 -9.95 23.46
C ASN A 5 -45.97 -9.66 24.04
N ARG A 6 -45.70 -10.10 25.28
CA ARG A 6 -44.38 -9.94 25.91
C ARG A 6 -43.32 -10.80 25.25
N VAL A 7 -43.66 -12.04 24.87
CA VAL A 7 -42.73 -12.96 24.18
C VAL A 7 -42.35 -12.42 22.80
N VAL A 8 -43.32 -11.92 22.04
CA VAL A 8 -43.07 -11.31 20.73
C VAL A 8 -42.17 -10.07 20.86
N PHE A 9 -42.42 -9.21 21.85
CA PHE A 9 -41.59 -8.04 22.10
C PHE A 9 -40.14 -8.40 22.46
N VAL A 10 -39.95 -9.42 23.31
CA VAL A 10 -38.60 -9.89 23.70
C VAL A 10 -37.87 -10.46 22.49
N ALA A 11 -38.53 -11.30 21.69
CA ALA A 11 -37.95 -11.87 20.47
C ALA A 11 -37.56 -10.78 19.47
N TRP A 12 -38.42 -9.78 19.24
CA TRP A 12 -38.08 -8.64 18.38
C TRP A 12 -36.90 -7.83 18.91
N ARG A 13 -36.89 -7.53 20.22
CA ARG A 13 -35.78 -6.81 20.86
C ARG A 13 -34.45 -7.55 20.70
N ASP A 14 -34.45 -8.86 20.92
CA ASP A 14 -33.24 -9.67 20.86
C ASP A 14 -32.76 -9.79 19.40
N TYR A 15 -33.67 -9.96 18.44
CA TYR A 15 -33.36 -9.89 17.01
C TYR A 15 -32.74 -8.53 16.59
N VAL A 16 -33.31 -7.41 17.03
CA VAL A 16 -32.76 -6.08 16.73
C VAL A 16 -31.36 -5.92 17.33
N ARG A 17 -31.13 -6.40 18.57
CA ARG A 17 -29.81 -6.37 19.21
C ARG A 17 -28.78 -7.19 18.43
N GLU A 18 -29.14 -8.37 17.96
CA GLU A 18 -28.25 -9.21 17.14
C GLU A 18 -27.97 -8.56 15.78
N THR A 19 -28.97 -7.95 15.17
CA THR A 19 -28.83 -7.25 13.89
C THR A 19 -27.87 -6.06 14.02
N VAL A 20 -28.01 -5.26 15.09
CA VAL A 20 -27.10 -4.14 15.39
C VAL A 20 -25.68 -4.65 15.65
N LYS A 21 -25.52 -5.69 16.49
CA LYS A 21 -24.20 -6.30 16.73
C LYS A 21 -23.53 -6.76 15.44
N THR A 22 -24.29 -7.43 14.56
CA THR A 22 -23.78 -7.93 13.28
C THR A 22 -23.36 -6.78 12.35
N ARG A 23 -24.14 -5.70 12.33
CA ARG A 23 -23.80 -4.49 11.58
C ARG A 23 -22.54 -3.82 12.13
N ASP A 24 -22.41 -3.72 13.44
CA ASP A 24 -21.24 -3.12 14.10
C ASP A 24 -19.98 -3.94 13.82
N THR A 25 -20.05 -5.27 13.91
CA THR A 25 -18.92 -6.14 13.57
C THR A 25 -18.53 -6.04 12.11
N THR A 26 -19.51 -5.93 11.20
CA THR A 26 -19.25 -5.80 9.76
C THR A 26 -18.58 -4.46 9.45
N THR A 27 -19.09 -3.36 10.02
CA THR A 27 -18.52 -2.02 9.85
C THR A 27 -17.08 -1.97 10.36
N ARG A 28 -16.82 -2.55 11.55
CA ARG A 28 -15.46 -2.62 12.11
C ARG A 28 -14.54 -3.42 11.22
N LYS A 29 -15.00 -4.57 10.71
CA LYS A 29 -14.21 -5.39 9.79
C LYS A 29 -13.86 -4.61 8.52
N GLN A 30 -14.84 -3.92 7.92
CA GLN A 30 -14.61 -3.07 6.74
C GLN A 30 -13.57 -1.99 7.02
N GLN A 31 -13.66 -1.31 8.16
CA GLN A 31 -12.66 -0.29 8.55
C GLN A 31 -11.26 -0.89 8.71
N PHE A 32 -11.12 -2.08 9.30
CA PHE A 32 -9.83 -2.76 9.42
C PHE A 32 -9.28 -3.20 8.06
N ASP A 33 -10.14 -3.74 7.19
CA ASP A 33 -9.75 -4.16 5.84
C ASP A 33 -9.28 -2.95 5.01
N GLU A 34 -9.95 -1.80 5.12
CA GLU A 34 -9.55 -0.54 4.48
C GLU A 34 -8.20 -0.02 5.00
N GLN A 35 -8.00 -0.04 6.32
CA GLN A 35 -6.72 0.35 6.93
C GLN A 35 -5.58 -0.57 6.50
N LEU A 36 -5.83 -1.88 6.45
CA LEU A 36 -4.85 -2.86 6.01
C LEU A 36 -4.51 -2.66 4.53
N ALA A 37 -5.51 -2.43 3.67
CA ALA A 37 -5.29 -2.14 2.26
C ALA A 37 -4.45 -0.86 2.06
N ALA A 38 -4.70 0.17 2.86
CA ALA A 38 -3.90 1.39 2.84
C ALA A 38 -2.44 1.14 3.24
N GLN A 39 -2.21 0.36 4.31
CA GLN A 39 -0.86 -0.01 4.75
C GLN A 39 -0.12 -0.85 3.72
N ASN A 40 -0.80 -1.86 3.14
CA ASN A 40 -0.22 -2.70 2.10
C ASN A 40 0.20 -1.87 0.88
N ARG A 41 -0.65 -0.93 0.44
CA ARG A 41 -0.32 -0.03 -0.66
C ARG A 41 0.91 0.82 -0.36
N LEU A 42 1.05 1.33 0.87
CA LEU A 42 2.25 2.08 1.27
C LEU A 42 3.49 1.19 1.26
N ALA A 43 3.39 -0.02 1.80
CA ALA A 43 4.48 -0.99 1.81
C ALA A 43 4.92 -1.39 0.39
N GLU A 44 3.98 -1.58 -0.55
CA GLU A 44 4.30 -1.85 -1.95
C GLU A 44 5.07 -0.70 -2.61
N ILE A 45 4.69 0.54 -2.33
CA ILE A 45 5.41 1.72 -2.83
C ILE A 45 6.81 1.80 -2.24
N GLU A 46 6.95 1.59 -0.93
CA GLU A 46 8.27 1.60 -0.27
C GLU A 46 9.17 0.48 -0.78
N LEU A 47 8.62 -0.72 -0.97
CA LEU A 47 9.34 -1.84 -1.56
C LEU A 47 9.79 -1.51 -2.99
N GLY A 48 8.92 -0.91 -3.81
CA GLY A 48 9.28 -0.45 -5.15
C GLY A 48 10.41 0.58 -5.15
N LYS A 49 10.43 1.50 -4.18
CA LYS A 49 11.51 2.46 -4.00
C LYS A 49 12.82 1.79 -3.57
N LEU A 50 12.77 0.86 -2.62
CA LEU A 50 13.96 0.11 -2.20
C LEU A 50 14.52 -0.72 -3.35
N GLU A 51 13.65 -1.34 -4.15
CA GLU A 51 14.07 -2.08 -5.33
C GLU A 51 14.74 -1.16 -6.34
N ALA A 52 14.16 0.00 -6.64
CA ALA A 52 14.75 0.95 -7.57
C ALA A 52 16.07 1.57 -7.08
N MET A 53 16.35 1.58 -5.76
CA MET A 53 17.66 1.94 -5.22
C MET A 53 18.75 0.94 -5.60
N ASN A 54 18.38 -0.31 -5.90
CA ASN A 54 19.32 -1.34 -6.35
C ASN A 54 19.68 -1.23 -7.83
N TRP A 55 19.09 -0.29 -8.56
CA TRP A 55 19.42 -0.04 -9.95
C TRP A 55 20.43 1.08 -10.10
N VAL A 56 21.27 0.96 -11.11
CA VAL A 56 22.27 1.96 -11.45
C VAL A 56 22.13 2.33 -12.91
N LYS A 57 22.07 3.63 -13.20
CA LYS A 57 22.14 4.15 -14.55
C LYS A 57 23.59 4.14 -15.03
N LYS A 58 23.83 3.55 -16.20
CA LYS A 58 25.13 3.47 -16.87
C LYS A 58 25.00 3.91 -18.32
N ILE A 59 26.12 4.25 -18.92
CA ILE A 59 26.20 4.64 -20.33
C ILE A 59 27.13 3.65 -21.02
N ASN A 60 26.72 3.13 -22.18
CA ASN A 60 27.57 2.26 -22.98
C ASN A 60 28.63 3.12 -23.70
N PRO A 61 29.93 2.91 -23.47
CA PRO A 61 30.99 3.75 -24.07
C PRO A 61 31.12 3.60 -25.59
N TYR A 62 30.49 2.58 -26.20
CA TYR A 62 30.58 2.34 -27.65
C TYR A 62 29.36 2.83 -28.43
N THR A 63 28.20 2.92 -27.78
CA THR A 63 26.94 3.34 -28.42
C THR A 63 26.39 4.64 -27.85
N ASP A 64 27.00 5.16 -26.78
CA ASP A 64 26.49 6.29 -25.98
C ASP A 64 25.04 6.11 -25.48
N GLU A 65 24.54 4.88 -25.48
CA GLU A 65 23.19 4.56 -25.03
C GLU A 65 23.17 4.40 -23.50
N GLU A 66 22.15 5.00 -22.89
CA GLU A 66 21.89 4.86 -21.46
C GLU A 66 21.15 3.56 -21.19
N TYR A 67 21.59 2.83 -20.16
CA TYR A 67 20.94 1.63 -19.69
C TYR A 67 20.94 1.56 -18.17
N TYR A 68 19.99 0.81 -17.63
CA TYR A 68 19.84 0.59 -16.20
C TYR A 68 20.25 -0.84 -15.89
N GLN A 69 21.12 -1.00 -14.90
CA GLN A 69 21.56 -2.32 -14.46
C GLN A 69 21.20 -2.54 -13.00
N HIS A 70 20.54 -3.66 -12.72
CA HIS A 70 20.26 -4.10 -11.36
C HIS A 70 21.53 -4.64 -10.71
N PHE A 71 21.86 -4.17 -9.51
CA PHE A 71 23.09 -4.52 -8.80
C PHE A 71 23.15 -6.01 -8.40
N ALA A 72 22.09 -6.53 -7.77
CA ALA A 72 22.08 -7.91 -7.27
C ALA A 72 21.95 -8.99 -8.36
N THR A 73 21.06 -8.80 -9.34
CA THR A 73 20.75 -9.80 -10.37
C THR A 73 21.52 -9.61 -11.67
N GLY A 74 22.13 -8.43 -11.88
CA GLY A 74 22.82 -8.10 -13.12
C GLY A 74 21.90 -7.82 -14.32
N VAL A 75 20.57 -7.84 -14.12
CA VAL A 75 19.57 -7.59 -15.17
C VAL A 75 19.77 -6.18 -15.75
N MET A 76 19.70 -6.09 -17.07
CA MET A 76 19.80 -4.83 -17.80
C MET A 76 18.43 -4.46 -18.37
N SER A 77 18.10 -3.17 -18.30
CA SER A 77 16.88 -2.59 -18.85
C SER A 77 17.21 -1.31 -19.61
N ALA A 78 16.58 -1.11 -20.76
CA ALA A 78 16.63 0.16 -21.49
C ALA A 78 15.71 1.22 -20.89
N ALA A 79 14.73 0.81 -20.07
CA ALA A 79 13.82 1.70 -19.37
C ALA A 79 14.21 1.83 -17.89
N PRO A 80 13.97 3.01 -17.26
CA PRO A 80 14.18 3.18 -15.83
C PRO A 80 13.26 2.26 -15.02
N PRO A 81 13.70 1.79 -13.84
CA PRO A 81 12.84 1.01 -12.95
C PRO A 81 11.69 1.87 -12.40
N PRO A 82 10.58 1.27 -11.94
CA PRO A 82 9.51 1.99 -11.25
C PRO A 82 10.04 2.80 -10.07
N TYR A 83 9.51 3.99 -9.82
CA TYR A 83 9.96 4.90 -8.74
C TYR A 83 11.42 5.39 -8.84
N TRP A 84 12.08 5.21 -9.99
CA TRP A 84 13.43 5.73 -10.24
C TRP A 84 13.55 7.23 -9.97
N ASP A 85 12.64 8.02 -10.54
CA ASP A 85 12.69 9.48 -10.42
C ASP A 85 12.49 9.95 -8.97
N ASP A 86 11.63 9.30 -8.20
CA ASP A 86 11.37 9.63 -6.79
C ASP A 86 12.64 9.52 -5.95
N ILE A 87 13.47 8.49 -6.21
CA ILE A 87 14.73 8.25 -5.48
C ILE A 87 15.77 9.30 -5.88
N GLN A 88 15.88 9.59 -7.18
CA GLN A 88 16.84 10.58 -7.68
C GLN A 88 16.52 12.00 -7.21
N GLN A 89 15.24 12.36 -7.13
CA GLN A 89 14.79 13.65 -6.58
C GLN A 89 15.03 13.73 -5.07
N GLY A 90 14.76 12.66 -4.33
CA GLY A 90 15.08 12.56 -2.90
C GLY A 90 16.57 12.80 -2.62
N ALA A 91 17.45 12.14 -3.38
CA ALA A 91 18.90 12.28 -3.24
C ALA A 91 19.42 13.71 -3.54
N ARG A 92 18.81 14.40 -4.52
CA ARG A 92 19.17 15.79 -4.86
C ARG A 92 18.83 16.79 -3.76
N THR A 93 17.80 16.52 -2.96
CA THR A 93 17.32 17.45 -1.93
C THR A 93 18.14 17.35 -0.63
N THR A 94 18.81 16.21 -0.39
CA THR A 94 19.63 15.98 0.81
C THR A 94 21.05 16.54 0.73
N LEU A 95 21.51 16.99 -0.44
CA LEU A 95 22.83 17.60 -0.60
C LEU A 95 22.69 19.13 -0.48
N PRO A 96 23.38 19.80 0.47
CA PRO A 96 23.35 21.26 0.54
C PRO A 96 23.96 21.85 -0.75
N PRO A 97 23.47 23.02 -1.20
CA PRO A 97 24.02 23.68 -2.38
C PRO A 97 25.50 23.99 -2.15
N ILE A 98 26.35 23.50 -3.05
CA ILE A 98 27.75 23.92 -3.12
C ILE A 98 27.74 25.40 -3.51
N LYS A 99 28.16 26.27 -2.59
CA LYS A 99 28.35 27.71 -2.81
C LYS A 99 29.57 27.97 -3.67
#